data_AF-A0A373NDJ7-F1
#
_entry.id   AF-A0A373NDJ7-F1
#
_cell.length_a   1.000
_cell.length_b   1.000
_cell.length_c   1.000
_cell.angle_alpha   90.00
_cell.angle_beta   90.00
_cell.angle_gamma   90.00
#
_symmetry.space_group_name_H-M   'P 1'
#
loop_
_entity.id
_entity.type
_entity.pdbx_description
1 polymer ?
#
loop_
_entity_poly.entity_id
_entity_poly.type
_entity_poly.pdbx_seq_one_letter_code
_entity_poly.pdbx_strand_id
1 'polypeptide(L)'
;MEEIEDSEYRSVYVEQLISNGYPLYWIDETKYGALVGDEDINLYYIVEAAVSKVSELMRYLRRNVRKADLLDMDSSEEWLKQMYDEWPISGRTLSTGRVLKKNAGEISLTILAEVFAWYHDDVDTLMIYTQDTDAHEFQTSAEQKLKGKERLIPDEIVHTGDANHAVNNACGGKGKNTSYGYHMSDEDFYIYITSHAYKHYSGSGTGLRTLLDFYAYLNAKEATLDFDYIQAECKKLGIDDFEQHNRILCRKVFAPQQTYDLASFKQSLSADELEMLQYYLSSGVYGTFDRMVANRMEKQKKADGKKNLSKLSYYRHRVFPGMELYENYPLLVKHKWLIPAYWCYRIVRLLFSKKRRDYVLCEVKAVEKVAVRKNNTKAK
;
A
#
# COMPACT_ATOMS: atom_id res chain seq x y z
N MET A 1 6.09 -30.75 5.53
CA MET A 1 6.50 -31.95 6.29
C MET A 1 7.42 -32.82 5.47
N GLU A 2 7.03 -33.20 4.25
CA GLU A 2 7.82 -34.10 3.38
C GLU A 2 9.30 -33.70 3.19
N GLU A 3 9.63 -32.40 3.07
CA GLU A 3 11.01 -31.92 2.99
C GLU A 3 11.76 -31.90 4.34
N ILE A 4 11.07 -31.78 5.47
CA ILE A 4 11.70 -31.89 6.79
C ILE A 4 11.98 -33.36 7.11
N GLU A 5 11.05 -34.22 6.73
CA GLU A 5 11.08 -35.68 6.95
C GLU A 5 12.08 -36.41 6.05
N ASP A 6 12.51 -35.80 4.94
CA ASP A 6 13.54 -36.38 4.05
C ASP A 6 14.95 -36.42 4.68
N SER A 7 15.12 -35.78 5.84
CA SER A 7 16.38 -35.68 6.58
C SER A 7 16.13 -35.92 8.06
N GLU A 8 16.69 -37.02 8.56
CA GLU A 8 16.65 -37.38 9.98
C GLU A 8 17.19 -36.24 10.86
N TYR A 9 18.24 -35.55 10.40
CA TYR A 9 18.78 -34.39 11.09
C TYR A 9 17.77 -33.23 11.20
N ARG A 10 17.07 -32.89 10.11
CA ARG A 10 16.06 -31.81 10.13
C ARG A 10 14.87 -32.16 11.01
N SER A 11 14.42 -33.42 10.93
CA SER A 11 13.31 -33.92 11.75
C SER A 11 13.65 -33.85 13.25
N VAL A 12 14.82 -34.38 13.64
CA VAL A 12 15.29 -34.33 15.03
C VAL A 12 15.47 -32.89 15.51
N TYR A 13 15.99 -32.00 14.68
CA TYR A 13 16.14 -30.59 15.04
C TYR A 13 14.79 -29.91 15.32
N VAL A 14 13.78 -30.16 14.48
CA VAL A 14 12.42 -29.64 14.68
C VAL A 14 11.77 -30.20 15.95
N GLU A 15 11.92 -31.50 16.20
CA GLU A 15 11.44 -32.14 17.44
C GLU A 15 12.11 -31.54 18.68
N GLN A 16 13.41 -31.25 18.61
CA GLN A 16 14.15 -30.60 19.69
C GLN A 16 13.59 -29.20 19.99
N LEU A 17 13.31 -28.40 18.96
CA LEU A 17 12.71 -27.07 19.14
C LEU A 17 11.35 -27.16 19.85
N ILE A 18 10.50 -28.11 19.44
CA ILE A 18 9.21 -28.34 20.08
C ILE A 18 9.40 -28.78 21.54
N SER A 19 10.33 -29.70 21.81
CA SER A 19 10.61 -30.20 23.16
C SER A 19 11.14 -29.10 24.11
N ASN A 20 11.86 -28.12 23.56
CA ASN A 20 12.36 -26.95 24.29
C ASN A 20 11.30 -25.85 24.47
N GLY A 21 10.06 -26.08 24.01
CA GLY A 21 8.95 -25.16 24.19
C GLY A 21 8.91 -24.00 23.18
N TYR A 22 9.65 -24.08 22.07
CA TYR A 22 9.56 -23.07 21.02
C TYR A 22 8.25 -23.25 20.23
N PRO A 23 7.45 -22.19 20.06
CA PRO A 23 6.25 -22.27 19.25
C PRO A 23 6.64 -22.36 17.77
N LEU A 24 6.32 -23.47 17.12
CA LEU A 24 6.57 -23.69 15.70
C LEU A 24 5.27 -23.53 14.92
N TYR A 25 5.32 -22.67 13.90
CA TYR A 25 4.23 -22.47 12.96
C TYR A 25 4.76 -22.74 11.55
N TRP A 26 3.92 -23.33 10.71
CA TRP A 26 4.19 -23.48 9.29
C TRP A 26 3.15 -22.73 8.48
N ILE A 27 3.58 -22.17 7.36
CA ILE A 27 2.71 -21.49 6.40
C ILE A 27 2.75 -22.34 5.13
N ASP A 28 1.58 -22.74 4.65
CA ASP A 28 1.43 -23.38 3.35
C ASP A 28 1.57 -22.31 2.26
N GLU A 29 2.47 -22.52 1.28
CA GLU A 29 2.75 -21.53 0.25
C GLU A 29 1.55 -21.23 -0.64
N THR A 30 0.55 -22.12 -0.69
CA THR A 30 -0.71 -21.90 -1.40
C THR A 30 -1.66 -20.95 -0.66
N LYS A 31 -1.38 -20.66 0.62
CA LYS A 31 -2.22 -19.82 1.50
C LYS A 31 -1.72 -18.39 1.64
N TYR A 32 -0.73 -17.97 0.86
CA TYR A 32 -0.28 -16.58 0.83
C TYR A 32 -1.39 -15.59 0.46
N GLY A 33 -2.39 -16.01 -0.32
CA GLY A 33 -3.58 -15.19 -0.63
C GLY A 33 -4.26 -14.64 0.63
N ALA A 34 -4.41 -15.47 1.66
CA ALA A 34 -5.02 -15.07 2.92
C ALA A 34 -4.20 -14.02 3.68
N LEU A 35 -2.87 -14.04 3.55
CA LEU A 35 -1.97 -13.08 4.19
C LEU A 35 -2.04 -11.69 3.55
N VAL A 36 -2.40 -11.63 2.26
CA VAL A 36 -2.58 -10.36 1.53
C VAL A 36 -4.05 -9.91 1.44
N GLY A 37 -4.94 -10.49 2.25
CA GLY A 37 -6.37 -10.17 2.21
C GLY A 37 -7.04 -10.50 0.87
N ASP A 38 -6.62 -11.60 0.22
CA ASP A 38 -7.07 -12.06 -1.09
C ASP A 38 -6.85 -11.04 -2.23
N GLU A 39 -5.86 -10.16 -2.07
CA GLU A 39 -5.38 -9.26 -3.13
C GLU A 39 -4.45 -10.00 -4.12
N ASP A 40 -5.01 -10.99 -4.84
CA ASP A 40 -4.30 -11.91 -5.74
C ASP A 40 -3.40 -11.21 -6.78
N ILE A 41 -3.78 -10.01 -7.22
CA ILE A 41 -2.99 -9.21 -8.16
C ILE A 41 -1.71 -8.69 -7.50
N ASN A 42 -1.82 -8.19 -6.28
CA ASN A 42 -0.66 -7.67 -5.56
C ASN A 42 0.27 -8.81 -5.18
N LEU A 43 -0.29 -9.95 -4.75
CA LEU A 43 0.48 -11.17 -4.56
C LEU A 43 1.15 -11.65 -5.85
N TYR A 44 0.47 -11.58 -7.00
CA TYR A 44 1.11 -11.87 -8.30
C TYR A 44 2.32 -10.98 -8.55
N TYR A 45 2.23 -9.68 -8.26
CA TYR A 45 3.36 -8.78 -8.48
C TYR A 45 4.50 -8.99 -7.47
N ILE A 46 4.18 -9.33 -6.22
CA ILE A 46 5.18 -9.75 -5.23
C ILE A 46 5.89 -11.00 -5.74
N VAL A 47 5.15 -12.00 -6.21
CA VAL A 47 5.71 -13.24 -6.75
C VAL A 47 6.51 -12.97 -8.03
N GLU A 48 6.03 -12.13 -8.93
CA GLU A 48 6.75 -11.70 -10.15
C GLU A 48 8.07 -10.99 -9.80
N ALA A 49 8.10 -10.20 -8.72
CA ALA A 49 9.31 -9.57 -8.23
C ALA A 49 10.28 -10.59 -7.61
N ALA A 50 9.77 -11.50 -6.77
CA ALA A 50 10.54 -12.55 -6.11
C ALA A 50 11.18 -13.50 -7.13
N VAL A 51 10.46 -13.94 -8.17
CA VAL A 51 11.00 -14.86 -9.18
C VAL A 51 11.76 -14.16 -10.30
N SER A 52 11.97 -12.85 -10.21
CA SER A 52 12.47 -12.05 -11.33
C SER A 52 13.87 -12.42 -11.86
N LYS A 53 14.64 -13.12 -11.04
CA LYS A 53 15.97 -13.65 -11.37
C LYS A 53 15.92 -15.06 -11.99
N VAL A 54 14.78 -15.74 -11.93
CA VAL A 54 14.58 -17.08 -12.49
C VAL A 54 13.79 -16.99 -13.79
N SER A 55 14.51 -17.07 -14.91
CA SER A 55 13.95 -16.84 -16.24
C SER A 55 12.82 -17.81 -16.61
N GLU A 56 12.92 -19.07 -16.19
CA GLU A 56 11.93 -20.12 -16.42
C GLU A 56 10.62 -19.81 -15.72
N LEU A 57 10.67 -19.38 -14.45
CA LEU A 57 9.49 -19.01 -13.67
C LEU A 57 8.87 -17.72 -14.19
N MET A 58 9.67 -16.71 -14.55
CA MET A 58 9.16 -15.52 -15.23
C MET A 58 8.44 -15.86 -16.54
N ARG A 59 8.95 -16.84 -17.30
CA ARG A 59 8.30 -17.33 -18.51
C ARG A 59 7.01 -18.09 -18.19
N TYR A 60 6.99 -18.89 -17.14
CA TYR A 60 5.82 -19.61 -16.65
C TYR A 60 4.72 -18.63 -16.23
N LEU A 61 5.03 -17.67 -15.36
CA LEU A 61 4.09 -16.65 -14.91
C LEU A 61 3.47 -15.91 -16.09
N ARG A 62 4.26 -15.50 -17.09
CA ARG A 62 3.75 -14.81 -18.29
C ARG A 62 2.85 -15.66 -19.18
N ARG A 63 3.01 -16.98 -19.20
CA ARG A 63 2.29 -17.88 -20.10
C ARG A 63 1.02 -18.45 -19.47
N ASN A 64 1.11 -18.81 -18.19
CA ASN A 64 0.10 -19.63 -17.53
C ASN A 64 -0.74 -18.80 -16.54
N VAL A 65 -0.10 -17.86 -15.85
CA VAL A 65 -0.73 -17.08 -14.77
C VAL A 65 -1.24 -15.73 -15.28
N ARG A 66 -0.36 -14.91 -15.87
CA ARG A 66 -0.67 -13.59 -16.38
C ARG A 66 -1.67 -13.67 -17.53
N LYS A 67 -2.84 -13.07 -17.34
CA LYS A 67 -3.83 -12.88 -18.40
C LYS A 67 -3.73 -11.46 -18.97
N ALA A 68 -4.45 -11.19 -20.05
CA ALA A 68 -4.52 -9.86 -20.66
C ALA A 68 -5.08 -8.81 -19.68
N ASP A 69 -5.99 -9.23 -18.80
CA ASP A 69 -6.39 -8.50 -17.59
C ASP A 69 -6.02 -9.31 -16.35
N LEU A 70 -5.23 -8.72 -15.45
CA LEU A 70 -4.77 -9.38 -14.22
C LEU A 70 -5.92 -9.72 -13.26
N LEU A 71 -7.10 -9.09 -13.40
CA LEU A 71 -8.29 -9.43 -12.63
C LEU A 71 -8.98 -10.71 -13.10
N ASP A 72 -8.63 -11.21 -14.28
CA ASP A 72 -9.12 -12.48 -14.82
C ASP A 72 -8.16 -13.63 -14.49
N MET A 73 -7.17 -13.38 -13.63
CA MET A 73 -6.32 -14.43 -13.08
C MET A 73 -7.13 -15.41 -12.24
N ASP A 74 -6.72 -16.68 -12.32
CA ASP A 74 -7.17 -17.72 -11.40
C ASP A 74 -6.79 -17.33 -9.95
N SER A 75 -7.38 -17.98 -8.95
CA SER A 75 -7.09 -17.62 -7.55
C SER A 75 -5.62 -17.84 -7.21
N SER A 76 -5.06 -17.04 -6.29
CA SER A 76 -3.66 -17.21 -5.85
C SER A 76 -3.36 -18.61 -5.37
N GLU A 77 -4.29 -19.24 -4.64
CA GLU A 77 -4.18 -20.63 -4.24
C GLU A 77 -3.99 -21.58 -5.42
N GLU A 78 -4.80 -21.44 -6.48
CA GLU A 78 -4.75 -22.32 -7.65
C GLU A 78 -3.45 -22.15 -8.45
N TRP A 79 -3.06 -20.91 -8.79
CA TRP A 79 -1.89 -20.71 -9.63
C TRP A 79 -0.56 -20.82 -8.88
N LEU A 80 -0.52 -20.53 -7.57
CA LEU A 80 0.66 -20.82 -6.74
C LEU A 80 0.85 -22.33 -6.60
N LYS A 81 -0.23 -23.08 -6.34
CA LYS A 81 -0.18 -24.54 -6.29
C LYS A 81 0.38 -25.11 -7.60
N GLN A 82 -0.14 -24.68 -8.75
CA GLN A 82 0.37 -25.12 -10.06
C GLN A 82 1.83 -24.72 -10.26
N MET A 83 2.22 -23.49 -9.89
CA MET A 83 3.61 -23.03 -9.99
C MET A 83 4.57 -23.90 -9.16
N TYR A 84 4.21 -24.26 -7.94
CA TYR A 84 5.03 -25.10 -7.06
C TYR A 84 4.98 -26.59 -7.43
N ASP A 85 3.87 -27.10 -7.95
CA ASP A 85 3.75 -28.47 -8.46
C ASP A 85 4.60 -28.68 -9.72
N GLU A 86 4.64 -27.68 -10.60
CA GLU A 86 5.46 -27.68 -11.83
C GLU A 86 6.90 -27.18 -11.59
N TRP A 87 7.25 -26.89 -10.34
CA TRP A 87 8.61 -26.57 -9.95
C TRP A 87 9.43 -27.86 -9.87
N PRO A 88 10.45 -28.08 -10.73
CA PRO A 88 11.21 -27.17 -11.59
C PRO A 88 11.00 -27.47 -13.09
N ILE A 89 10.86 -26.43 -13.89
CA ILE A 89 10.48 -26.47 -15.31
C ILE A 89 11.47 -27.30 -16.21
N SER A 90 12.61 -27.76 -15.68
CA SER A 90 13.39 -28.92 -16.19
C SER A 90 14.19 -29.56 -15.03
N GLY A 91 13.83 -30.78 -14.61
CA GLY A 91 14.28 -31.35 -13.33
C GLY A 91 15.67 -32.02 -13.29
N ARG A 92 16.34 -31.91 -12.14
CA ARG A 92 17.30 -32.91 -11.61
C ARG A 92 16.64 -33.62 -10.42
N THR A 93 16.79 -34.92 -10.32
CA THR A 93 16.26 -35.72 -9.20
C THR A 93 17.36 -35.95 -8.17
N LEU A 94 17.03 -35.77 -6.88
CA LEU A 94 17.92 -36.11 -5.77
C LEU A 94 18.05 -37.63 -5.61
N SER A 95 19.06 -38.08 -4.86
CA SER A 95 19.24 -39.50 -4.51
C SER A 95 18.05 -40.09 -3.73
N THR A 96 17.23 -39.23 -3.12
CA THR A 96 16.01 -39.57 -2.39
C THR A 96 14.78 -39.77 -3.30
N GLY A 97 14.91 -39.55 -4.62
CA GLY A 97 13.80 -39.62 -5.58
C GLY A 97 12.98 -38.33 -5.68
N ARG A 98 13.20 -37.34 -4.80
CA ARG A 98 12.54 -36.03 -4.86
C ARG A 98 13.12 -35.18 -6.00
N VAL A 99 12.25 -34.46 -6.71
CA VAL A 99 12.70 -33.50 -7.72
C VAL A 99 13.27 -32.26 -7.02
N LEU A 100 14.50 -31.87 -7.37
CA LEU A 100 15.19 -30.74 -6.75
C LEU A 100 14.54 -29.43 -7.15
N LYS A 101 13.81 -28.80 -6.22
CA LYS A 101 13.24 -27.46 -6.39
C LYS A 101 14.28 -26.38 -6.09
N LYS A 102 15.21 -26.17 -7.03
CA LYS A 102 16.26 -25.15 -6.88
C LYS A 102 15.63 -23.77 -6.60
N ASN A 103 16.16 -23.08 -5.60
CA ASN A 103 15.81 -21.72 -5.19
C ASN A 103 14.37 -21.53 -4.65
N ALA A 104 13.63 -22.62 -4.39
CA ALA A 104 12.23 -22.54 -3.97
C ALA A 104 12.08 -22.00 -2.54
N GLY A 105 12.99 -22.36 -1.63
CA GLY A 105 13.00 -21.86 -0.26
C GLY A 105 13.29 -20.36 -0.22
N GLU A 106 14.28 -19.92 -0.99
CA GLU A 106 14.72 -18.53 -1.12
C GLU A 106 13.59 -17.67 -1.67
N ILE A 107 12.91 -18.15 -2.72
CA ILE A 107 11.77 -17.45 -3.32
C ILE A 107 10.59 -17.40 -2.35
N SER A 108 10.30 -18.50 -1.63
CA SER A 108 9.22 -18.53 -0.63
C SER A 108 9.49 -17.55 0.50
N LEU A 109 10.73 -17.51 1.00
CA LEU A 109 11.18 -16.55 2.00
C LEU A 109 11.06 -15.11 1.50
N THR A 110 11.47 -14.82 0.26
CA THR A 110 11.33 -13.48 -0.33
C THR A 110 9.88 -13.08 -0.51
N ILE A 111 9.00 -13.98 -0.96
CA ILE A 111 7.55 -13.72 -1.07
C ILE A 111 7.00 -13.38 0.32
N LEU A 112 7.29 -14.18 1.34
CA LEU A 112 6.85 -13.92 2.70
C LEU A 112 7.39 -12.60 3.24
N ALA A 113 8.67 -12.31 3.05
CA ALA A 113 9.29 -11.06 3.48
C ALA A 113 8.55 -9.85 2.91
N GLU A 114 8.25 -9.87 1.61
CA GLU A 114 7.51 -8.80 0.94
C GLU A 114 6.02 -8.80 1.34
N VAL A 115 5.37 -9.94 1.49
CA VAL A 115 3.98 -9.98 2.01
C VAL A 115 3.93 -9.30 3.38
N PHE A 116 4.82 -9.65 4.29
CA PHE A 116 4.87 -9.03 5.62
C PHE A 116 5.22 -7.54 5.56
N ALA A 117 6.19 -7.15 4.72
CA ALA A 117 6.57 -5.75 4.56
C ALA A 117 5.44 -4.86 3.98
N TRP A 118 4.52 -5.44 3.20
CA TRP A 118 3.45 -4.67 2.53
C TRP A 118 2.07 -4.81 3.17
N TYR A 119 1.82 -5.86 3.96
CA TYR A 119 0.50 -6.21 4.49
C TYR A 119 0.43 -6.41 6.01
N HIS A 120 1.56 -6.61 6.69
CA HIS A 120 1.61 -6.92 8.12
C HIS A 120 2.40 -5.88 8.90
N ASP A 121 1.86 -4.67 8.93
CA ASP A 121 2.37 -3.52 9.69
C ASP A 121 2.32 -3.72 11.22
N ASP A 122 1.63 -4.74 11.71
CA ASP A 122 1.67 -5.17 13.10
C ASP A 122 2.97 -5.88 13.48
N VAL A 123 3.81 -6.20 12.48
CA VAL A 123 5.11 -6.84 12.67
C VAL A 123 6.24 -5.80 12.59
N ASP A 124 6.60 -5.23 13.74
CA ASP A 124 7.66 -4.20 13.87
C ASP A 124 9.02 -4.67 13.31
N THR A 125 9.35 -5.96 13.42
CA THR A 125 10.60 -6.53 12.92
C THR A 125 10.41 -8.00 12.57
N LEU A 126 10.66 -8.34 11.30
CA LEU A 126 10.74 -9.72 10.84
C LEU A 126 12.22 -10.10 10.67
N MET A 127 12.73 -10.96 11.55
CA MET A 127 14.09 -11.50 11.41
C MET A 127 14.06 -12.75 10.55
N ILE A 128 14.69 -12.69 9.37
CA ILE A 128 14.86 -13.84 8.49
C ILE A 128 16.28 -14.36 8.65
N TYR A 129 16.42 -15.61 9.11
CA TYR A 129 17.70 -16.30 9.17
C TYR A 129 17.77 -17.34 8.06
N THR A 130 18.73 -17.19 7.16
CA THR A 130 19.04 -18.16 6.10
C THR A 130 20.54 -18.28 5.96
N GLN A 131 21.01 -19.50 5.68
CA GLN A 131 22.41 -19.77 5.35
C GLN A 131 22.66 -19.71 3.84
N ASP A 132 21.60 -19.54 3.04
CA ASP A 132 21.71 -19.41 1.59
C ASP A 132 22.00 -17.95 1.21
N THR A 133 23.15 -17.72 0.58
CA THR A 133 23.59 -16.39 0.13
C THR A 133 22.70 -15.83 -0.98
N ASP A 134 22.05 -16.68 -1.77
CA ASP A 134 21.20 -16.26 -2.89
C ASP A 134 19.94 -15.53 -2.37
N ALA A 135 19.48 -15.85 -1.15
CA ALA A 135 18.30 -15.23 -0.55
C ALA A 135 18.42 -13.69 -0.43
N HIS A 136 19.61 -13.18 -0.12
CA HIS A 136 19.87 -11.74 -0.07
C HIS A 136 19.73 -11.09 -1.46
N GLU A 137 20.20 -11.77 -2.51
CA GLU A 137 20.08 -11.27 -3.89
C GLU A 137 18.64 -11.27 -4.38
N PHE A 138 17.88 -12.33 -4.06
CA PHE A 138 16.44 -12.40 -4.34
C PHE A 138 15.68 -11.27 -3.66
N GLN A 139 15.93 -11.05 -2.36
CA GLN A 139 15.30 -9.98 -1.60
C GLN A 139 15.61 -8.60 -2.18
N THR A 140 16.89 -8.29 -2.40
CA THR A 140 17.31 -6.98 -2.91
C THR A 140 16.73 -6.71 -4.30
N SER A 141 16.67 -7.74 -5.16
CA SER A 141 16.09 -7.64 -6.50
C SER A 141 14.58 -7.44 -6.47
N ALA A 142 13.87 -8.15 -5.59
CA ALA A 142 12.43 -8.01 -5.42
C ALA A 142 12.10 -6.60 -4.90
N GLU A 143 12.77 -6.16 -3.84
CA GLU A 143 12.58 -4.83 -3.24
C GLU A 143 12.81 -3.72 -4.27
N GLN A 144 13.90 -3.78 -5.07
CA GLN A 144 14.15 -2.80 -6.14
C GLN A 144 13.05 -2.75 -7.19
N LYS A 145 12.44 -3.90 -7.52
CA LYS A 145 11.36 -3.97 -8.50
C LYS A 145 10.03 -3.48 -7.95
N LEU A 146 9.85 -3.55 -6.64
CA LEU A 146 8.67 -3.09 -5.93
C LEU A 146 8.80 -1.60 -5.56
N LYS A 147 10.03 -1.10 -5.34
CA LYS A 147 10.37 0.32 -5.18
C LYS A 147 9.90 1.12 -6.40
N GLY A 148 8.97 2.05 -6.18
CA GLY A 148 8.36 2.90 -7.21
C GLY A 148 6.97 2.45 -7.68
N LYS A 149 6.47 1.31 -7.20
CA LYS A 149 5.06 0.92 -7.37
C LYS A 149 4.29 1.33 -6.11
N GLU A 150 3.51 2.40 -6.19
CA GLU A 150 2.80 3.07 -5.07
C GLU A 150 1.63 2.27 -4.42
N ARG A 151 1.73 0.94 -4.35
CA ARG A 151 0.68 -0.10 -4.47
C ARG A 151 0.54 -0.57 -5.92
N LEU A 152 0.49 -1.89 -6.06
CA LEU A 152 0.59 -2.62 -7.32
C LEU A 152 -0.78 -2.88 -7.97
N ILE A 153 -1.63 -1.87 -8.08
CA ILE A 153 -2.96 -2.03 -8.67
C ILE A 153 -3.00 -1.30 -10.03
N PRO A 154 -3.37 -1.97 -11.14
CA PRO A 154 -3.99 -1.28 -12.28
C PRO A 154 -5.34 -0.73 -11.80
N ASP A 155 -5.44 0.59 -11.63
CA ASP A 155 -6.58 1.35 -11.07
C ASP A 155 -7.97 0.71 -11.26
N GLU A 156 -8.39 -0.13 -10.31
CA GLU A 156 -9.77 -0.33 -9.86
C GLU A 156 -9.83 -1.30 -8.66
N ILE A 157 -9.24 -0.92 -7.53
CA ILE A 157 -9.71 -1.25 -6.17
C ILE A 157 -9.16 -0.14 -5.28
N VAL A 158 -10.07 0.71 -4.84
CA VAL A 158 -9.90 1.43 -3.58
C VAL A 158 -10.26 0.40 -2.54
N HIS A 159 -9.34 0.04 -1.63
CA HIS A 159 -9.68 -0.05 -0.21
C HIS A 159 -8.52 -0.29 0.79
N THR A 160 -8.71 0.37 1.95
CA THR A 160 -8.47 -0.01 3.36
C THR A 160 -7.18 -0.73 3.76
N GLY A 161 -6.42 -0.08 4.64
CA GLY A 161 -5.50 -0.69 5.64
C GLY A 161 -4.32 -1.49 5.09
N ASP A 162 -3.18 -1.62 5.74
CA ASP A 162 -2.64 -1.01 6.95
C ASP A 162 -1.36 -0.22 6.54
N ALA A 163 -0.80 0.58 7.45
CA ALA A 163 0.49 1.26 7.35
C ALA A 163 0.84 1.73 8.77
N ASN A 164 1.65 0.95 9.47
CA ASN A 164 2.35 1.36 10.67
C ASN A 164 3.74 0.72 10.64
N HIS A 165 4.73 1.62 10.60
CA HIS A 165 6.06 1.46 11.17
C HIS A 165 7.11 0.61 10.49
N ALA A 166 7.66 1.21 9.44
CA ALA A 166 9.11 1.31 9.35
C ALA A 166 9.67 2.13 10.53
N VAL A 167 10.15 1.45 11.58
CA VAL A 167 11.23 1.99 12.42
C VAL A 167 12.50 1.97 11.58
N ASN A 168 12.68 2.99 10.74
CA ASN A 168 13.96 3.24 10.12
C ASN A 168 14.91 3.81 11.16
N ASN A 169 15.80 2.94 11.66
CA ASN A 169 17.06 3.28 12.30
C ASN A 169 17.97 4.07 11.34
N ALA A 170 17.60 5.30 10.99
CA ALA A 170 18.40 6.21 10.16
C ALA A 170 19.09 7.32 10.97
N CYS A 171 19.11 7.24 12.31
CA CYS A 171 19.86 8.17 13.15
C CYS A 171 20.53 7.44 14.32
N GLY A 172 21.66 6.79 14.04
CA GLY A 172 22.42 6.10 15.08
C GLY A 172 23.84 5.71 14.69
N GLY A 173 24.46 6.37 13.71
CA GLY A 173 25.87 6.12 13.40
C GLY A 173 26.45 7.19 12.50
N LYS A 174 27.55 7.82 12.94
CA LYS A 174 28.43 8.60 12.07
C LYS A 174 29.11 7.65 11.06
N GLY A 175 28.35 7.12 10.12
CA GLY A 175 28.83 6.33 8.99
C GLY A 175 29.26 7.25 7.87
N LYS A 176 30.54 7.22 7.51
CA LYS A 176 31.08 7.97 6.37
C LYS A 176 30.27 7.67 5.10
N ASN A 177 30.02 8.71 4.31
CA ASN A 177 29.48 8.66 2.96
C ASN A 177 30.15 7.54 2.14
N THR A 178 29.46 6.43 1.91
CA THR A 178 29.87 5.41 0.94
C THR A 178 29.14 5.66 -0.37
N SER A 179 29.85 5.54 -1.49
CA SER A 179 29.50 6.00 -2.85
C SER A 179 28.27 5.37 -3.53
N TYR A 180 27.41 4.65 -2.80
CA TYR A 180 26.33 3.84 -3.39
C TYR A 180 24.95 3.99 -2.72
N GLY A 181 24.78 4.89 -1.73
CA GLY A 181 23.49 5.10 -1.05
C GLY A 181 23.10 6.57 -0.97
N TYR A 182 21.91 6.91 -1.48
CA TYR A 182 21.31 8.23 -1.28
C TYR A 182 20.59 8.25 0.08
N HIS A 183 20.95 9.21 0.94
CA HIS A 183 20.23 9.49 2.16
C HIS A 183 19.47 10.81 1.97
N MET A 184 18.18 10.81 2.29
CA MET A 184 17.41 12.05 2.36
C MET A 184 17.98 12.93 3.47
N SER A 185 18.00 14.24 3.26
CA SER A 185 18.17 15.18 4.36
C SER A 185 16.99 15.07 5.35
N ASP A 186 17.16 15.62 6.56
CA ASP A 186 16.06 15.68 7.53
C ASP A 186 14.87 16.49 6.96
N GLU A 187 15.13 17.50 6.13
CA GLU A 187 14.11 18.29 5.41
C GLU A 187 13.44 17.47 4.31
N ASP A 188 14.19 16.77 3.46
CA ASP A 188 13.66 15.93 2.38
C ASP A 188 12.79 14.80 2.96
N PHE A 189 13.21 14.23 4.08
CA PHE A 189 12.42 13.22 4.79
C PHE A 189 11.14 13.83 5.37
N TYR A 190 11.19 15.05 5.94
CA TYR A 190 10.00 15.76 6.41
C TYR A 190 9.01 16.06 5.27
N ILE A 191 9.51 16.51 4.12
CA ILE A 191 8.72 16.76 2.91
C ILE A 191 8.11 15.45 2.40
N TYR A 192 8.87 14.36 2.44
CA TYR A 192 8.39 13.02 2.07
C TYR A 192 7.21 12.57 2.94
N ILE A 193 7.36 12.59 4.28
CA ILE A 193 6.25 12.21 5.17
C ILE A 193 5.05 13.15 5.03
N THR A 194 5.29 14.43 4.72
CA THR A 194 4.23 15.41 4.46
C THR A 194 3.45 15.12 3.19
N SER A 195 4.17 14.79 2.11
CA SER A 195 3.57 14.41 0.84
C SER A 195 2.77 13.11 0.96
N HIS A 196 3.32 12.12 1.67
CA HIS A 196 2.65 10.86 1.96
C HIS A 196 1.36 11.09 2.77
N ALA A 197 1.43 11.88 3.84
CA ALA A 197 0.26 12.26 4.63
C ALA A 197 -0.80 12.98 3.77
N TYR A 198 -0.40 13.91 2.91
CA TYR A 198 -1.32 14.62 2.02
C TYR A 198 -1.97 13.70 0.98
N LYS A 199 -1.25 12.71 0.46
CA LYS A 199 -1.82 11.69 -0.44
C LYS A 199 -2.98 10.97 0.24
N HIS A 200 -2.81 10.54 1.49
CA HIS A 200 -3.88 9.92 2.27
C HIS A 200 -4.99 10.90 2.61
N TYR A 201 -4.66 12.09 3.11
CA TYR A 201 -5.61 13.14 3.48
C TYR A 201 -6.50 13.57 2.31
N SER A 202 -5.93 13.73 1.12
CA SER A 202 -6.67 14.08 -0.10
C SER A 202 -7.34 12.86 -0.77
N GLY A 203 -6.96 11.65 -0.36
CA GLY A 203 -7.45 10.36 -0.85
C GLY A 203 -8.58 9.79 0.01
N SER A 204 -8.33 8.64 0.65
CA SER A 204 -9.29 7.96 1.55
C SER A 204 -9.42 8.58 2.93
N GLY A 205 -8.50 9.46 3.30
CA GLY A 205 -8.31 10.01 4.63
C GLY A 205 -7.21 9.31 5.41
N THR A 206 -6.81 9.95 6.50
CA THR A 206 -5.82 9.46 7.47
C THR A 206 -6.26 9.83 8.89
N GLY A 207 -5.83 9.05 9.88
CA GLY A 207 -6.19 9.16 11.29
C GLY A 207 -5.21 9.95 12.15
N LEU A 208 -5.46 9.95 13.47
CA LEU A 208 -4.59 10.60 14.48
C LEU A 208 -3.12 10.17 14.42
N ARG A 209 -2.83 8.97 13.89
CA ARG A 209 -1.47 8.45 13.70
C ARG A 209 -0.59 9.43 12.94
N THR A 210 -1.09 9.97 11.82
CA THR A 210 -0.34 10.95 11.03
C THR A 210 -0.03 12.21 11.82
N LEU A 211 -0.96 12.72 12.64
CA LEU A 211 -0.65 13.86 13.51
C LEU A 211 0.43 13.50 14.53
N LEU A 212 0.40 12.29 15.09
CA LEU A 212 1.39 11.81 16.05
C LEU A 212 2.78 11.70 15.41
N ASP A 213 2.87 11.20 14.16
CA ASP A 213 4.15 11.05 13.45
C ASP A 213 4.83 12.40 13.22
N PHE A 214 4.05 13.42 12.81
CA PHE A 214 4.56 14.79 12.68
C PHE A 214 5.02 15.33 14.03
N TYR A 215 4.21 15.16 15.07
CA TYR A 215 4.57 15.62 16.41
C TYR A 215 5.88 14.98 16.92
N ALA A 216 6.04 13.67 16.72
CA ALA A 216 7.25 12.94 17.11
C ALA A 216 8.48 13.41 16.32
N TYR A 217 8.33 13.61 15.01
CA TYR A 217 9.42 14.09 14.16
C TYR A 217 9.86 15.51 14.51
N LEU A 218 8.89 16.41 14.66
CA LEU A 218 9.15 17.81 15.03
C LEU A 218 9.75 17.90 16.43
N ASN A 219 9.32 17.08 17.38
CA ASN A 219 9.98 17.00 18.70
C ASN A 219 11.46 16.67 18.62
N ALA A 220 11.85 15.80 17.68
CA ALA A 220 13.23 15.35 17.56
C ALA A 220 14.09 16.31 16.72
N LYS A 221 13.52 16.94 15.68
CA LYS A 221 14.29 17.59 14.61
C LYS A 221 13.95 19.05 14.34
N GLU A 222 12.86 19.60 14.87
CA GLU A 222 12.38 20.95 14.49
C GLU A 222 13.46 22.03 14.65
N ALA A 223 14.29 21.96 15.68
CA ALA A 223 15.34 22.94 15.93
C ALA A 223 16.45 22.97 14.85
N THR A 224 16.56 21.92 14.03
CA THR A 224 17.60 21.80 12.99
C THR A 224 17.04 21.88 11.57
N LEU A 225 15.72 21.91 11.39
CA LEU A 225 15.09 21.93 10.07
C LEU A 225 15.12 23.33 9.44
N ASP A 226 15.45 23.39 8.14
CA ASP A 226 15.23 24.59 7.32
C ASP A 226 13.78 24.68 6.84
N PHE A 227 12.96 25.44 7.58
CA PHE A 227 11.55 25.65 7.22
C PHE A 227 11.32 26.55 6.00
N ASP A 228 12.28 27.40 5.63
CA ASP A 228 12.16 28.21 4.41
C ASP A 228 12.30 27.29 3.18
N TYR A 229 13.25 26.36 3.21
CA TYR A 229 13.39 25.30 2.22
C TYR A 229 12.14 24.41 2.15
N ILE A 230 11.68 23.89 3.30
CA ILE A 230 10.48 23.04 3.38
C ILE A 230 9.26 23.77 2.80
N GLN A 231 9.05 25.03 3.17
CA GLN A 231 7.92 25.80 2.66
C GLN A 231 8.01 26.00 1.15
N ALA A 232 9.22 26.27 0.61
CA ALA A 232 9.42 26.43 -0.82
C ALA A 232 9.11 25.14 -1.60
N GLU A 233 9.57 23.97 -1.12
CA GLU A 233 9.28 22.68 -1.75
C GLU A 233 7.80 22.30 -1.62
N CYS A 234 7.19 22.48 -0.45
CA CYS A 234 5.76 22.22 -0.25
C CYS A 234 4.87 23.09 -1.15
N LYS A 235 5.26 24.34 -1.43
CA LYS A 235 4.56 25.21 -2.40
C LYS A 235 4.64 24.67 -3.83
N LYS A 236 5.78 24.13 -4.26
CA LYS A 236 5.91 23.51 -5.59
C LYS A 236 5.01 22.28 -5.72
N LEU A 237 4.82 21.54 -4.63
CA LEU A 237 3.94 20.37 -4.56
C LEU A 237 2.46 20.73 -4.35
N GLY A 238 2.15 21.99 -3.99
CA GLY A 238 0.79 22.45 -3.68
C GLY A 238 0.23 21.90 -2.37
N ILE A 239 1.11 21.60 -1.40
CA ILE A 239 0.77 21.00 -0.10
C ILE A 239 1.16 21.88 1.10
N ASP A 240 1.59 23.12 0.87
CA ASP A 240 2.06 24.03 1.92
C ASP A 240 0.96 24.43 2.91
N ASP A 241 -0.27 24.65 2.44
CA ASP A 241 -1.42 24.87 3.33
C ASP A 241 -1.65 23.65 4.24
N PHE A 242 -1.52 22.44 3.70
CA PHE A 242 -1.69 21.21 4.48
C PHE A 242 -0.57 21.06 5.52
N GLU A 243 0.69 21.25 5.12
CA GLU A 243 1.85 21.20 6.02
C GLU A 243 1.67 22.15 7.20
N GLN A 244 1.33 23.41 6.95
CA GLN A 244 1.22 24.44 7.99
C GLN A 244 0.11 24.11 8.98
N HIS A 245 -1.09 23.79 8.50
CA HIS A 245 -2.20 23.42 9.37
C HIS A 245 -1.89 22.14 10.16
N ASN A 246 -1.29 21.13 9.52
CA ASN A 246 -0.97 19.87 10.16
C ASN A 246 0.09 20.03 11.26
N ARG A 247 1.14 20.81 10.99
CA ARG A 247 2.22 21.12 11.94
C ARG A 247 1.70 21.86 13.16
N ILE A 248 0.86 22.88 12.96
CA ILE A 248 0.25 23.61 14.08
C ILE A 248 -0.68 22.70 14.88
N LEU A 249 -1.53 21.93 14.19
CA LEU A 249 -2.51 21.06 14.85
C LEU A 249 -1.85 19.95 15.68
N CYS A 250 -0.81 19.29 15.16
CA CYS A 250 -0.14 18.22 15.90
C CYS A 250 0.48 18.71 17.22
N ARG A 251 1.01 19.94 17.24
CA ARG A 251 1.51 20.61 18.45
C ARG A 251 0.39 20.84 19.45
N LYS A 252 -0.76 21.38 19.03
CA LYS A 252 -1.91 21.62 19.92
C LYS A 252 -2.51 20.33 20.47
N VAL A 253 -2.52 19.25 19.70
CA VAL A 253 -3.11 17.97 20.11
C VAL A 253 -2.22 17.22 21.10
N PHE A 254 -0.89 17.26 20.95
CA PHE A 254 0.03 16.40 21.70
C PHE A 254 1.01 17.15 22.63
N ALA A 255 0.94 18.49 22.75
CA ALA A 255 1.83 19.24 23.63
C ALA A 255 1.80 18.72 25.09
N PRO A 256 2.97 18.38 25.68
CA PRO A 256 3.02 17.84 27.03
C PRO A 256 2.95 19.02 27.99
N GLN A 257 1.76 19.34 28.51
CA GLN A 257 1.46 20.17 29.70
C GLN A 257 0.04 20.77 29.69
N GLN A 258 -0.79 20.47 28.69
CA GLN A 258 -2.10 21.09 28.62
C GLN A 258 -3.13 20.29 29.43
N THR A 259 -3.30 20.64 30.70
CA THR A 259 -4.54 20.35 31.43
C THR A 259 -5.65 21.21 30.85
N TYR A 260 -6.16 20.82 29.69
CA TYR A 260 -7.38 21.39 29.14
C TYR A 260 -8.57 20.54 29.56
N ASP A 261 -9.60 21.19 30.08
CA ASP A 261 -10.94 20.63 29.94
C ASP A 261 -11.32 20.63 28.44
N LEU A 262 -12.29 19.80 28.06
CA LEU A 262 -12.70 19.66 26.66
C LEU A 262 -13.15 20.99 26.03
N ALA A 263 -13.65 21.94 26.82
CA ALA A 263 -14.16 23.21 26.34
C ALA A 263 -13.01 24.18 25.97
N SER A 264 -12.02 24.31 26.84
CA SER A 264 -10.82 25.12 26.61
C SER A 264 -9.98 24.60 25.45
N PHE A 265 -9.82 23.26 25.32
CA PHE A 265 -9.16 22.68 24.17
C PHE A 265 -9.87 23.04 22.86
N LYS A 266 -11.20 22.86 22.79
CA LYS A 266 -11.98 23.22 21.60
C LYS A 266 -11.90 24.70 21.26
N GLN A 267 -11.85 25.59 22.24
CA GLN A 267 -11.70 27.04 22.03
C GLN A 267 -10.30 27.44 21.53
N SER A 268 -9.27 26.62 21.82
CA SER A 268 -7.90 26.86 21.33
C SER A 268 -7.71 26.55 19.84
N LEU A 269 -8.66 25.84 19.23
CA LEU A 269 -8.62 25.47 17.83
C LEU A 269 -9.36 26.52 16.97
N SER A 270 -8.74 26.93 15.87
CA SER A 270 -9.43 27.66 14.81
C SER A 270 -10.51 26.77 14.16
N ALA A 271 -11.39 27.36 13.36
CA ALA A 271 -12.40 26.60 12.63
C ALA A 271 -11.77 25.53 11.72
N ASP A 272 -10.71 25.91 10.99
CA ASP A 272 -10.00 25.01 10.07
C ASP A 272 -9.24 23.91 10.81
N GLU A 273 -8.62 24.22 11.95
CA GLU A 273 -7.95 23.24 12.81
C GLU A 273 -8.94 22.25 13.43
N LEU A 274 -10.11 22.74 13.87
CA LEU A 274 -11.17 21.90 14.41
C LEU A 274 -11.76 21.00 13.31
N GLU A 275 -11.96 21.51 12.11
CA GLU A 275 -12.40 20.70 10.96
C GLU A 275 -11.37 19.63 10.62
N MET A 276 -10.09 19.98 10.56
CA MET A 276 -9.00 19.05 10.29
C MET A 276 -8.87 18.00 11.40
N LEU A 277 -9.04 18.37 12.67
CA LEU A 277 -9.04 17.40 13.78
C LEU A 277 -10.24 16.45 13.70
N GLN A 278 -11.44 16.97 13.41
CA GLN A 278 -12.62 16.13 13.19
C GLN A 278 -12.42 15.20 11.99
N TYR A 279 -11.74 15.67 10.94
CA TYR A 279 -11.34 14.85 9.80
C TYR A 279 -10.48 13.67 10.26
N TYR A 280 -9.41 13.92 11.01
CA TYR A 280 -8.52 12.87 11.55
C TYR A 280 -9.28 11.89 12.45
N LEU A 281 -10.11 12.37 13.36
CA LEU A 281 -10.87 11.52 14.29
C LEU A 281 -11.90 10.61 13.60
N SER A 282 -12.44 11.02 12.46
CA SER A 282 -13.50 10.28 11.75
C SER A 282 -13.01 9.47 10.56
N SER A 283 -11.71 9.49 10.26
CA SER A 283 -11.14 8.79 9.11
C SER A 283 -10.62 7.39 9.45
N GLY A 284 -10.70 6.94 10.71
CA GLY A 284 -10.10 5.66 11.13
C GLY A 284 -8.58 5.68 10.97
N VAL A 285 -7.93 4.52 10.98
CA VAL A 285 -6.46 4.44 10.86
C VAL A 285 -6.01 4.69 9.41
N TYR A 286 -6.76 4.20 8.42
CA TYR A 286 -6.35 4.17 6.99
C TYR A 286 -7.28 4.89 6.02
N GLY A 287 -8.17 5.72 6.55
CA GLY A 287 -9.24 6.32 5.76
C GLY A 287 -10.46 5.40 5.64
N THR A 288 -11.55 5.97 5.10
CA THR A 288 -12.82 5.25 4.94
C THR A 288 -13.36 5.38 3.52
N PHE A 289 -14.23 4.46 3.13
CA PHE A 289 -14.88 4.53 1.82
C PHE A 289 -15.68 5.81 1.64
N ASP A 290 -16.51 6.14 2.63
CA ASP A 290 -17.37 7.32 2.62
C ASP A 290 -16.52 8.59 2.51
N ARG A 291 -15.35 8.62 3.16
CA ARG A 291 -14.40 9.73 3.07
C ARG A 291 -13.74 9.82 1.70
N MET A 292 -13.31 8.71 1.14
CA MET A 292 -12.76 8.67 -0.22
C MET A 292 -13.75 9.23 -1.24
N VAL A 293 -15.02 8.81 -1.18
CA VAL A 293 -16.07 9.34 -2.06
C VAL A 293 -16.28 10.84 -1.83
N ALA A 294 -16.32 11.29 -0.57
CA ALA A 294 -16.45 12.72 -0.26
C ALA A 294 -15.31 13.57 -0.83
N ASN A 295 -14.06 13.13 -0.65
CA ASN A 295 -12.86 13.79 -1.16
C ASN A 295 -12.84 13.81 -2.69
N ARG A 296 -13.17 12.69 -3.34
CA ARG A 296 -13.27 12.60 -4.80
C ARG A 296 -14.32 13.56 -5.35
N MET A 297 -15.50 13.63 -4.71
CA MET A 297 -16.54 14.59 -5.10
C MET A 297 -16.09 16.05 -4.94
N GLU A 298 -15.35 16.40 -3.87
CA GLU A 298 -14.80 17.75 -3.73
C GLU A 298 -13.69 18.05 -4.74
N LYS A 299 -12.79 17.10 -5.02
CA LYS A 299 -11.76 17.24 -6.09
C LYS A 299 -12.41 17.53 -7.45
N GLN A 300 -13.42 16.73 -7.82
CA GLN A 300 -14.14 16.95 -9.07
C GLN A 300 -14.90 18.28 -9.08
N LYS A 301 -15.53 18.67 -7.97
CA LYS A 301 -16.22 19.96 -7.85
C LYS A 301 -15.26 21.13 -8.08
N LYS A 302 -14.06 21.08 -7.51
CA LYS A 302 -13.00 22.07 -7.71
C LYS A 302 -12.53 22.10 -9.17
N ALA A 303 -12.27 20.93 -9.76
CA ALA A 303 -11.86 20.82 -11.17
C ALA A 303 -12.94 21.35 -12.15
N ASP A 304 -14.21 21.08 -11.89
CA ASP A 304 -15.35 21.56 -12.69
C ASP A 304 -15.59 23.08 -12.53
N GLY A 305 -14.97 23.75 -11.55
CA GLY A 305 -15.22 25.16 -11.23
C GLY A 305 -16.65 25.43 -10.75
N LYS A 306 -17.37 24.41 -10.26
CA LYS A 306 -18.81 24.51 -9.92
C LYS A 306 -19.04 24.69 -8.43
N LYS A 307 -20.04 25.52 -8.07
CA LYS A 307 -20.49 25.68 -6.68
C LYS A 307 -21.06 24.38 -6.08
N ASN A 308 -21.71 23.54 -6.88
CA ASN A 308 -22.27 22.26 -6.46
C ASN A 308 -21.98 21.19 -7.52
N LEU A 309 -21.67 19.96 -7.08
CA LEU A 309 -21.52 18.81 -7.95
C LEU A 309 -22.82 17.99 -7.98
N SER A 310 -23.37 17.76 -9.17
CA SER A 310 -24.49 16.84 -9.38
C SER A 310 -24.04 15.39 -9.28
N LYS A 311 -24.86 14.52 -8.66
CA LYS A 311 -24.61 13.06 -8.61
C LYS A 311 -24.42 12.47 -10.02
N LEU A 312 -25.22 12.92 -10.98
CA LEU A 312 -25.11 12.47 -12.38
C LEU A 312 -23.78 12.89 -13.01
N SER A 313 -23.30 14.10 -12.69
CA SER A 313 -21.99 14.59 -13.13
C SER A 313 -20.85 13.74 -12.56
N TYR A 314 -20.96 13.35 -11.29
CA TYR A 314 -20.01 12.43 -10.65
C TYR A 314 -19.97 11.07 -11.34
N TYR A 315 -21.12 10.42 -11.53
CA TYR A 315 -21.17 9.12 -12.19
C TYR A 315 -20.72 9.17 -13.65
N ARG A 316 -21.04 10.26 -14.37
CA ARG A 316 -20.57 10.44 -15.75
C ARG A 316 -19.05 10.48 -15.82
N HIS A 317 -18.39 11.20 -14.92
CA HIS A 317 -16.91 11.23 -14.84
C HIS A 317 -16.33 9.88 -14.44
N ARG A 318 -17.08 9.09 -13.66
CA ARG A 318 -16.65 7.74 -13.26
C ARG A 318 -16.67 6.75 -14.42
N VAL A 319 -17.66 6.84 -15.30
CA VAL A 319 -17.78 5.99 -16.49
C VAL A 319 -16.86 6.49 -17.61
N PHE A 320 -16.78 7.81 -17.79
CA PHE A 320 -16.01 8.49 -18.84
C PHE A 320 -14.99 9.47 -18.23
N PRO A 321 -13.89 8.96 -17.63
CA PRO A 321 -12.88 9.79 -17.01
C PRO A 321 -12.05 10.54 -18.07
N GLY A 322 -11.42 11.64 -17.66
CA GLY A 322 -10.54 12.46 -18.48
C GLY A 322 -9.16 11.83 -18.73
N MET A 323 -8.27 12.58 -19.40
CA MET A 323 -6.90 12.12 -19.71
C MET A 323 -6.05 11.82 -18.48
N GLU A 324 -6.36 12.45 -17.35
CA GLU A 324 -5.74 12.17 -16.04
C GLU A 324 -5.70 10.67 -15.67
N LEU A 325 -6.70 9.88 -16.10
CA LEU A 325 -6.68 8.44 -15.88
C LEU A 325 -5.82 7.72 -16.92
N TYR A 326 -5.84 8.18 -18.17
CA TYR A 326 -5.21 7.47 -19.29
C TYR A 326 -3.72 7.74 -19.41
N GLU A 327 -3.20 8.81 -18.80
CA GLU A 327 -1.77 9.14 -18.74
C GLU A 327 -0.93 8.00 -18.14
N ASN A 328 -1.53 7.18 -17.26
CA ASN A 328 -0.90 6.01 -16.66
C ASN A 328 -0.88 4.77 -17.58
N TYR A 329 -1.50 4.81 -18.77
CA TYR A 329 -1.61 3.69 -19.70
C TYR A 329 -0.84 3.97 -20.99
N PRO A 330 0.41 3.50 -21.14
CA PRO A 330 1.26 3.81 -22.29
C PRO A 330 0.59 3.55 -23.66
N LEU A 331 -0.23 2.49 -23.74
CA LEU A 331 -0.99 2.16 -24.95
C LEU A 331 -2.09 3.19 -25.27
N LEU A 332 -2.83 3.67 -24.27
CA LEU A 332 -3.91 4.66 -24.47
C LEU A 332 -3.36 6.07 -24.68
N VAL A 333 -2.21 6.40 -24.08
CA VAL A 333 -1.47 7.64 -24.36
C VAL A 333 -1.00 7.67 -25.81
N LYS A 334 -0.38 6.57 -26.27
CA LYS A 334 0.15 6.45 -27.63
C LYS A 334 -0.95 6.35 -28.68
N HIS A 335 -2.06 5.69 -28.36
CA HIS A 335 -3.17 5.43 -29.27
C HIS A 335 -4.49 5.92 -28.69
N LYS A 336 -4.65 7.25 -28.59
CA LYS A 336 -5.85 7.90 -28.02
C LYS A 336 -7.18 7.49 -28.66
N TRP A 337 -7.16 7.01 -29.90
CA TRP A 337 -8.34 6.50 -30.60
C TRP A 337 -8.89 5.19 -30.00
N LEU A 338 -8.13 4.50 -29.14
CA LEU A 338 -8.58 3.32 -28.39
C LEU A 338 -9.43 3.67 -27.15
N ILE A 339 -9.44 4.93 -26.72
CA ILE A 339 -10.15 5.37 -25.51
C ILE A 339 -11.66 5.03 -25.55
N PRO A 340 -12.40 5.26 -26.67
CA PRO A 340 -13.80 4.85 -26.74
C PRO A 340 -14.01 3.34 -26.60
N ALA A 341 -13.13 2.52 -27.17
CA ALA A 341 -13.19 1.07 -27.02
C ALA A 341 -12.96 0.65 -25.56
N TYR A 342 -12.06 1.35 -24.86
CA TYR A 342 -11.81 1.14 -23.44
C TYR A 342 -13.01 1.51 -22.56
N TRP A 343 -13.80 2.54 -22.92
CA TRP A 343 -15.06 2.82 -22.24
C TRP A 343 -16.05 1.68 -22.37
N CYS A 344 -16.23 1.15 -23.58
CA CYS A 344 -17.08 -0.02 -23.82
C CYS A 344 -16.61 -1.21 -22.99
N TYR A 345 -15.30 -1.47 -22.95
CA TYR A 345 -14.70 -2.50 -22.10
C TYR A 345 -15.05 -2.33 -20.62
N ARG A 346 -14.90 -1.12 -20.05
CA ARG A 346 -15.23 -0.85 -18.64
C ARG A 346 -16.71 -1.09 -18.33
N ILE A 347 -17.61 -0.72 -19.25
CA ILE A 347 -19.05 -0.95 -19.10
C ILE A 347 -19.37 -2.45 -19.16
N VAL A 348 -18.83 -3.16 -20.16
CA VAL A 348 -19.00 -4.61 -20.30
C VAL A 348 -18.51 -5.32 -19.03
N ARG A 349 -17.34 -4.96 -18.52
CA ARG A 349 -16.81 -5.54 -17.28
C ARG A 349 -17.67 -5.29 -16.06
N LEU A 350 -18.30 -4.13 -15.94
CA LEU A 350 -19.27 -3.88 -14.88
C LEU A 350 -20.46 -4.85 -14.98
N LEU A 351 -20.93 -5.15 -16.20
CA LEU A 351 -22.04 -6.09 -16.41
C LEU A 351 -21.67 -7.54 -16.10
N PHE A 352 -20.41 -7.95 -16.26
CA PHE A 352 -19.99 -9.34 -16.06
C PHE A 352 -19.34 -9.63 -14.69
N SER A 353 -18.82 -8.62 -13.98
CA SER A 353 -18.17 -8.83 -12.68
C SER A 353 -19.08 -8.49 -11.49
N LYS A 354 -19.42 -9.50 -10.67
CA LYS A 354 -20.22 -9.31 -9.45
C LYS A 354 -19.52 -8.37 -8.44
N LYS A 355 -18.22 -8.57 -8.20
CA LYS A 355 -17.39 -7.73 -7.33
C LYS A 355 -17.46 -6.25 -7.72
N ARG A 356 -17.38 -5.95 -9.02
CA ARG A 356 -17.45 -4.56 -9.53
C ARG A 356 -18.84 -3.95 -9.34
N ARG A 357 -19.91 -4.72 -9.54
CA ARG A 357 -21.27 -4.25 -9.27
C ARG A 357 -21.45 -3.91 -7.80
N ASP A 358 -20.99 -4.78 -6.91
CA ASP A 358 -21.11 -4.57 -5.46
C ASP A 358 -20.33 -3.33 -5.01
N TYR A 359 -19.13 -3.10 -5.57
CA TYR A 359 -18.37 -1.87 -5.33
C TYR A 359 -19.11 -0.62 -5.81
N VAL A 360 -19.66 -0.63 -7.04
CA VAL A 360 -20.43 0.51 -7.57
C VAL A 360 -21.68 0.77 -6.71
N LEU A 361 -22.35 -0.27 -6.23
CA LEU A 361 -23.47 -0.14 -5.30
C LEU A 361 -23.05 0.50 -3.98
N CYS A 362 -21.90 0.12 -3.44
CA CYS A 362 -21.33 0.79 -2.27
C CYS A 362 -21.04 2.26 -2.57
N GLU A 363 -20.41 2.57 -3.73
CA GLU A 363 -20.09 3.94 -4.16
C GLU A 363 -21.35 4.80 -4.27
N VAL A 364 -22.43 4.26 -4.84
CA VAL A 364 -23.74 4.93 -4.92
C VAL A 364 -24.28 5.25 -3.53
N LYS A 365 -24.27 4.28 -2.60
CA LYS A 365 -24.71 4.51 -1.21
C LYS A 365 -23.87 5.58 -0.51
N ALA A 366 -22.56 5.59 -0.72
CA ALA A 366 -21.67 6.59 -0.15
C ALA A 366 -21.93 7.99 -0.72
N VAL A 367 -22.13 8.12 -2.05
CA VAL A 367 -22.50 9.37 -2.70
C VAL A 367 -23.81 9.93 -2.13
N GLU A 368 -24.79 9.07 -1.85
CA GLU A 368 -26.05 9.46 -1.22
C GLU A 368 -25.85 9.98 0.20
N LYS A 369 -25.09 9.27 1.04
CA LYS A 369 -24.76 9.73 2.39
C LYS A 369 -24.05 11.08 2.38
N VAL A 370 -23.08 11.27 1.49
CA VAL A 370 -22.32 12.53 1.36
C VAL A 370 -23.22 13.68 0.91
N ALA A 371 -24.12 13.43 -0.05
CA ALA A 371 -25.07 14.44 -0.51
C ALA A 371 -26.06 14.86 0.59
N VAL A 372 -26.57 13.90 1.38
CA VAL A 372 -27.47 14.18 2.51
C VAL A 372 -26.78 14.99 3.61
N ARG A 373 -25.55 14.60 3.99
CA ARG A 373 -24.75 15.35 4.99
C ARG A 373 -24.56 16.81 4.57
N LYS A 374 -24.26 17.10 3.30
CA LYS A 374 -24.11 18.47 2.81
C LYS A 374 -25.40 19.28 2.88
N ASN A 375 -26.55 18.67 2.58
CA ASN A 375 -27.83 19.36 2.66
C ASN A 375 -28.19 19.72 4.11
N ASN A 376 -27.94 18.81 5.07
CA ASN A 376 -28.18 19.07 6.49
C ASN A 376 -27.24 20.13 7.08
N THR A 377 -26.02 20.27 6.55
CA THR A 377 -25.04 21.27 7.00
C THR A 377 -25.34 22.66 6.43
N LYS A 378 -26.06 22.77 5.30
CA LYS A 378 -26.51 24.04 4.72
C LYS A 378 -27.86 24.55 5.28
N ALA A 379 -28.59 23.69 5.98
CA ALA A 379 -29.89 24.00 6.58
C ALA A 379 -29.79 24.46 8.06
N LYS A 380 -28.59 24.43 8.62
CA LYS A 380 -28.21 25.08 9.88
C LYS A 380 -27.35 26.29 9.55
#